data_AF-A0A0B6X347-F1
#
_entry.id   AF-A0A0B6X347-F1
#
_cell.length_a   1.000
_cell.length_b   1.000
_cell.length_c   1.000
_cell.angle_alpha   90.00
_cell.angle_beta   90.00
_cell.angle_gamma   90.00
#
_symmetry.space_group_name_H-M   'P 1'
#
loop_
_entity.id
_entity.type
_entity.pdbx_description
1 polymer ?
#
loop_
_entity_poly.entity_id
_entity_poly.type
_entity_poly.pdbx_seq_one_letter_code
_entity_poly.pdbx_strand_id
1 'polypeptide(L)'
;MKIKTSELTGRALDWAVCLAIGGAANKDNTEVQAPNRDYYLLSNGKGNFTPSTDWDQCGELMDKYCKSFGMVQRRANETWRAFAYGTPRNGQDTMRLASGDTLQIAFCRAVVAAQLGDEIDIPDELVEGV
;
A
#
# COMPACT_ATOMS: atom_id res chain seq x y z
N MET A 1 3.69 -1.33 -15.71
CA MET A 1 3.07 -2.68 -15.77
C MET A 1 1.87 -2.80 -14.83
N LYS A 2 0.82 -3.50 -15.28
CA LYS A 2 -0.34 -3.85 -14.44
C LYS A 2 -0.03 -5.08 -13.58
N ILE A 3 -0.11 -4.95 -12.26
CA ILE A 3 0.27 -5.98 -11.28
C ILE A 3 -0.86 -6.19 -10.28
N LYS A 4 -1.01 -7.42 -9.78
CA LYS A 4 -1.95 -7.72 -8.69
C LYS A 4 -1.49 -7.09 -7.40
N THR A 5 -2.41 -6.45 -6.68
CA THR A 5 -2.12 -5.82 -5.39
C THR A 5 -1.54 -6.82 -4.37
N SER A 6 -1.93 -8.09 -4.43
CA SER A 6 -1.39 -9.16 -3.57
C SER A 6 0.08 -9.51 -3.83
N GLU A 7 0.62 -9.15 -4.98
CA GLU A 7 1.99 -9.46 -5.42
C GLU A 7 2.95 -8.28 -5.18
N LEU A 8 2.42 -7.07 -4.93
CA LEU A 8 3.23 -5.88 -4.67
C LEU A 8 4.14 -6.06 -3.45
N THR A 9 5.42 -5.71 -3.60
CA THR A 9 6.41 -5.74 -2.53
C THR A 9 7.35 -4.54 -2.66
N GLY A 10 8.12 -4.27 -1.60
CA GLY A 10 9.13 -3.21 -1.55
C GLY A 10 8.63 -1.87 -2.10
N ARG A 11 9.44 -1.23 -2.95
CA ARG A 11 9.16 0.12 -3.47
C ARG A 11 7.93 0.17 -4.40
N ALA A 12 7.63 -0.92 -5.10
CA ALA A 12 6.38 -1.01 -5.88
C ALA A 12 5.14 -0.94 -4.98
N LEU A 13 5.19 -1.58 -3.80
CA LEU A 13 4.12 -1.47 -2.80
C LEU A 13 4.05 -0.05 -2.22
N ASP A 14 5.18 0.55 -1.85
CA ASP A 14 5.20 1.91 -1.30
C ASP A 14 4.65 2.95 -2.31
N TRP A 15 4.98 2.80 -3.59
CA TRP A 15 4.42 3.62 -4.68
C TRP A 15 2.89 3.49 -4.75
N ALA A 16 2.40 2.25 -4.75
CA ALA A 16 0.97 1.98 -4.78
C ALA A 16 0.24 2.55 -3.56
N VAL A 17 0.84 2.46 -2.37
CA VAL A 17 0.31 3.06 -1.15
C VAL A 17 0.22 4.58 -1.31
N CYS A 18 1.24 5.22 -1.88
CA CYS A 18 1.23 6.67 -2.09
C CYS A 18 0.03 7.11 -2.95
N LEU A 19 -0.25 6.38 -4.04
CA LEU A 19 -1.45 6.61 -4.86
C LEU A 19 -2.74 6.33 -4.07
N ALA A 20 -2.78 5.25 -3.29
CA ALA A 20 -3.96 4.84 -2.52
C ALA A 20 -4.38 5.87 -1.47
N ILE A 21 -3.43 6.61 -0.91
CA ILE A 21 -3.70 7.66 0.08
C ILE A 21 -4.09 9.00 -0.56
N GLY A 22 -4.23 9.04 -1.89
CA GLY A 22 -4.58 10.23 -2.67
C GLY A 22 -3.37 11.01 -3.20
N GLY A 23 -2.17 10.44 -3.13
CA GLY A 23 -0.98 10.98 -3.77
C GLY A 23 -1.10 10.92 -5.30
N ALA A 24 -0.22 11.66 -5.98
CA ALA A 24 -0.25 11.78 -7.43
C ALA A 24 1.12 11.53 -8.02
N ALA A 25 1.15 10.76 -9.11
CA ALA A 25 2.33 10.65 -9.95
C ALA A 25 2.44 11.85 -10.88
N ASN A 26 3.68 12.24 -11.22
CA ASN A 26 3.92 13.22 -12.28
C ASN A 26 3.55 12.66 -13.66
N LYS A 27 3.56 13.51 -14.70
CA LYS A 27 3.12 13.13 -16.05
C LYS A 27 3.91 11.96 -16.65
N ASP A 28 5.16 11.82 -16.24
CA ASP A 28 6.09 10.82 -16.79
C ASP A 28 6.18 9.57 -15.92
N ASN A 29 5.38 9.47 -14.84
CA ASN A 29 5.42 8.39 -13.84
C ASN A 29 6.82 8.14 -13.24
N THR A 30 7.65 9.18 -13.15
CA THR A 30 9.01 9.09 -12.58
C THR A 30 9.07 9.48 -11.10
N GLU A 31 8.02 10.13 -10.59
CA GLU A 31 7.86 10.51 -9.19
C GLU A 31 6.40 10.40 -8.78
N VAL A 32 6.15 9.90 -7.57
CA VAL A 32 4.87 9.98 -6.87
C VAL A 32 5.06 10.76 -5.57
N GLN A 33 4.14 11.67 -5.29
CA GLN A 33 4.16 12.52 -4.09
C GLN A 33 2.89 12.33 -3.27
N ALA A 34 3.05 12.21 -1.95
CA ALA A 34 1.93 12.11 -1.02
C ALA A 34 1.13 13.42 -0.95
N PRO A 35 -0.16 13.40 -0.54
CA PRO A 35 -1.01 14.59 -0.51
C PRO A 35 -0.45 15.74 0.34
N ASN A 36 0.24 15.43 1.44
CA ASN A 36 0.86 16.41 2.33
C ASN A 36 2.18 16.97 1.78
N ARG A 37 2.74 16.37 0.72
CA ARG A 37 4.03 16.71 0.10
C ARG A 37 5.28 16.46 0.95
N ASP A 38 5.13 15.92 2.16
CA ASP A 38 6.25 15.55 3.03
C ASP A 38 6.95 14.27 2.55
N TYR A 39 6.21 13.43 1.82
CA TYR A 39 6.69 12.14 1.32
C TYR A 39 6.67 12.06 -0.20
N TYR A 40 7.71 11.45 -0.76
CA TYR A 40 7.83 11.18 -2.19
C TYR A 40 8.59 9.87 -2.44
N LEU A 41 8.38 9.31 -3.63
CA LEU A 41 9.11 8.16 -4.15
C LEU A 41 9.33 8.33 -5.65
N LEU A 42 10.54 8.02 -6.10
CA LEU A 42 10.95 8.03 -7.50
C LEU A 42 10.82 6.63 -8.09
N SER A 43 10.56 6.53 -9.40
CA SER A 43 10.42 5.24 -10.10
C SER A 43 11.70 4.42 -10.09
N ASN A 44 12.86 5.04 -9.83
CA ASN A 44 14.13 4.34 -9.59
C ASN A 44 14.30 3.83 -8.14
N GLY A 45 13.24 3.87 -7.33
CA GLY A 45 13.20 3.35 -5.96
C GLY A 45 13.74 4.29 -4.87
N LYS A 46 14.25 5.48 -5.22
CA LYS A 46 14.72 6.47 -4.22
C LYS A 46 13.57 7.31 -3.68
N GLY A 47 13.60 7.62 -2.40
CA GLY A 47 12.58 8.46 -1.75
C GLY A 47 12.45 8.13 -0.27
N ASN A 48 11.73 8.99 0.45
CA ASN A 48 11.52 8.88 1.88
C ASN A 48 10.19 8.19 2.25
N PHE A 49 9.34 7.87 1.28
CA PHE A 49 8.11 7.11 1.54
C PHE A 49 8.37 5.60 1.51
N THR A 50 8.28 4.95 2.67
CA THR A 50 8.54 3.52 2.87
C THR A 50 7.57 2.86 3.86
N PRO A 51 6.24 3.07 3.75
CA PRO A 51 5.27 2.56 4.74
C PRO A 51 5.24 1.03 4.86
N SER A 52 5.75 0.29 3.87
CA SER A 52 5.88 -1.18 3.96
C SER A 52 6.98 -1.65 4.92
N THR A 53 7.90 -0.77 5.32
CA THR A 53 9.05 -1.11 6.19
C THR A 53 9.29 -0.11 7.32
N ASP A 54 8.74 1.11 7.24
CA ASP A 54 8.81 2.14 8.27
C ASP A 54 7.51 2.16 9.09
N TRP A 55 7.64 1.88 10.39
CA TRP A 55 6.51 1.82 11.32
C TRP A 55 5.87 3.18 11.60
N ASP A 56 6.63 4.27 11.60
CA ASP A 56 6.08 5.59 11.91
C ASP A 56 5.10 6.00 10.80
N GLN A 57 5.53 5.83 9.55
CA GLN A 57 4.67 6.05 8.38
C GLN A 57 3.49 5.07 8.33
N CYS A 58 3.72 3.79 8.61
CA CYS A 58 2.65 2.80 8.59
C CYS A 58 1.61 3.06 9.69
N GLY A 59 2.05 3.48 10.88
CA GLY A 59 1.20 3.78 12.03
C GLY A 59 0.22 4.91 11.75
N GLU A 60 0.69 6.00 11.13
CA GLU A 60 -0.18 7.10 10.69
C GLU A 60 -1.28 6.62 9.73
N LEU A 61 -0.95 5.68 8.83
CA LEU A 61 -1.92 5.07 7.93
C LEU A 61 -2.89 4.15 8.68
N MET A 62 -2.43 3.44 9.72
CA MET A 62 -3.30 2.60 10.55
C MET A 62 -4.34 3.44 11.27
N ASP A 63 -3.98 4.58 11.85
CA ASP A 63 -4.95 5.47 12.51
C ASP A 63 -6.06 5.93 11.55
N LYS A 64 -5.74 6.08 10.26
CA LYS A 64 -6.68 6.53 9.24
C LYS A 64 -7.52 5.40 8.63
N TYR A 65 -6.91 4.27 8.33
CA TYR A 65 -7.51 3.21 7.51
C TYR A 65 -7.83 1.93 8.29
N CYS A 66 -7.36 1.77 9.52
CA CYS A 66 -7.67 0.64 10.38
C CYS A 66 -8.82 1.00 11.34
N LYS A 67 -10.05 0.56 11.03
CA LYS A 67 -11.20 0.72 11.96
C LYS A 67 -11.36 -0.45 12.93
N SER A 68 -10.62 -1.55 12.73
CA SER A 68 -10.66 -2.73 13.59
C SER A 68 -9.36 -3.53 13.46
N PHE A 69 -8.83 -3.99 14.58
CA PHE A 69 -7.63 -4.82 14.64
C PHE A 69 -8.00 -6.29 14.76
N GLY A 70 -7.46 -7.10 13.84
CA GLY A 70 -7.53 -8.55 13.90
C GLY A 70 -6.28 -9.13 13.28
N MET A 71 -5.36 -9.64 14.11
CA MET A 71 -4.14 -10.29 13.64
C MET A 71 -4.36 -11.80 13.66
N VAL A 72 -4.53 -12.40 12.49
CA VAL A 72 -4.62 -13.85 12.35
C VAL A 72 -3.34 -14.34 11.71
N GLN A 73 -2.42 -14.88 12.51
CA GLN A 73 -1.31 -15.65 11.98
C GLN A 73 -1.83 -17.04 11.61
N ARG A 74 -1.80 -17.39 10.32
CA ARG A 74 -2.09 -18.77 9.93
C ARG A 74 -0.90 -19.63 10.38
N ARG A 75 -1.06 -20.40 11.45
CA ARG A 75 -0.01 -21.26 12.06
C ARG A 75 0.75 -22.16 11.07
N ALA A 76 0.22 -22.40 9.87
CA ALA A 76 0.83 -23.25 8.86
C ALA A 76 1.77 -22.53 7.88
N ASN A 77 1.74 -21.18 7.78
CA ASN A 77 2.44 -20.46 6.71
C ASN A 77 3.12 -19.15 7.18
N GLU A 78 3.08 -18.81 8.47
CA GLU A 78 3.67 -17.58 9.04
C GLU A 78 3.22 -16.26 8.39
N THR A 79 2.17 -16.27 7.57
CA THR A 79 1.69 -15.06 6.89
C THR A 79 0.80 -14.21 7.79
N TRP A 80 1.11 -12.92 7.82
CA TRP A 80 0.27 -11.91 8.45
C TRP A 80 -0.95 -11.61 7.59
N ARG A 81 -2.04 -11.23 8.25
CA ARG A 81 -3.25 -10.73 7.61
C ARG A 81 -3.66 -9.43 8.28
N ALA A 82 -4.02 -8.46 7.47
CA ALA A 82 -4.46 -7.15 7.93
C ALA A 82 -5.68 -6.66 7.14
N PHE A 83 -6.48 -5.82 7.78
CA PHE A 83 -7.67 -5.22 7.20
C PHE A 83 -7.46 -3.72 7.02
N ALA A 84 -7.98 -3.16 5.94
CA ALA A 84 -8.05 -1.72 5.74
C ALA A 84 -9.40 -1.33 5.14
N TYR A 85 -9.83 -0.12 5.45
CA TYR A 85 -11.10 0.41 5.02
C TYR A 85 -10.92 1.41 3.87
N GLY A 86 -11.72 1.20 2.83
CA GLY A 86 -11.81 2.00 1.62
C GLY A 86 -12.66 3.24 1.83
N THR A 87 -12.66 4.12 0.83
CA THR A 87 -13.69 5.16 0.76
C THR A 87 -15.08 4.51 0.66
N PRO A 88 -16.08 4.96 1.44
CA PRO A 88 -17.42 4.38 1.41
C PRO A 88 -18.01 4.42 0.00
N ARG A 89 -18.59 3.30 -0.44
CA ARG A 89 -19.38 3.25 -1.68
C ARG A 89 -20.84 3.08 -1.29
N ASN A 90 -21.71 3.97 -1.78
CA ASN A 90 -23.14 3.98 -1.48
C ASN A 90 -23.45 4.01 0.03
N GLY A 91 -22.64 4.74 0.81
CA GLY A 91 -22.82 4.86 2.26
C GLY A 91 -22.39 3.65 3.08
N GLN A 92 -21.78 2.63 2.47
CA GLN A 92 -21.21 1.48 3.17
C GLN A 92 -19.69 1.51 3.15
N ASP A 93 -19.10 1.30 4.32
CA ASP A 93 -17.68 1.09 4.47
C ASP A 93 -17.25 -0.16 3.70
N THR A 94 -16.26 -0.02 2.82
CA THR A 94 -15.70 -1.15 2.08
C THR A 94 -14.45 -1.63 2.82
N MET A 95 -14.44 -2.86 3.32
CA MET A 95 -13.28 -3.46 3.99
C MET A 95 -12.58 -4.41 3.04
N ARG A 96 -11.24 -4.35 2.97
CA ARG A 96 -10.42 -5.35 2.28
C ARG A 96 -9.46 -6.01 3.26
N LEU A 97 -9.16 -7.28 2.97
CA LEU A 97 -8.20 -8.11 3.69
C LEU A 97 -7.06 -8.46 2.74
N ALA A 98 -5.81 -8.34 3.19
CA ALA A 98 -4.66 -8.80 2.45
C ALA A 98 -3.66 -9.53 3.36
N SER A 99 -2.75 -10.30 2.75
CA SER A 99 -1.68 -11.01 3.44
C SER A 99 -0.29 -10.53 3.03
N GLY A 100 0.67 -10.72 3.91
CA GLY A 100 2.07 -10.40 3.67
C GLY A 100 3.00 -11.07 4.69
N ASP A 101 4.29 -10.98 4.42
CA ASP A 101 5.33 -11.57 5.26
C ASP A 101 5.57 -10.75 6.54
N THR A 102 5.12 -9.49 6.55
CA THR A 102 5.06 -8.62 7.73
C THR A 102 3.67 -8.01 7.87
N LEU A 103 3.37 -7.51 9.07
CA LEU A 103 2.12 -6.80 9.31
C LEU A 103 2.00 -5.54 8.42
N GLN A 104 3.08 -4.79 8.24
CA GLN A 104 3.08 -3.59 7.40
C GLN A 104 2.83 -3.92 5.93
N ILE A 105 3.46 -4.98 5.39
CA ILE A 105 3.20 -5.42 4.01
C ILE A 105 1.74 -5.84 3.86
N ALA A 106 1.23 -6.66 4.79
CA ALA A 106 -0.18 -7.08 4.77
C ALA A 106 -1.13 -5.87 4.82
N PHE A 107 -0.85 -4.90 5.70
CA PHE A 107 -1.68 -3.70 5.86
C PHE A 107 -1.60 -2.78 4.65
N CYS A 108 -0.40 -2.49 4.14
CA CYS A 108 -0.21 -1.67 2.94
C CYS A 108 -0.94 -2.25 1.74
N ARG A 109 -0.86 -3.57 1.51
CA ARG A 109 -1.61 -4.26 0.45
C ARG A 109 -3.12 -4.12 0.66
N ALA A 110 -3.61 -4.23 1.91
CA ALA A 110 -5.02 -4.04 2.21
C ALA A 110 -5.49 -2.61 1.91
N VAL A 111 -4.67 -1.58 2.23
CA VAL A 111 -4.95 -0.17 1.90
C VAL A 111 -5.07 0.02 0.39
N VAL A 112 -4.10 -0.49 -0.39
CA VAL A 112 -4.14 -0.41 -1.85
C VAL A 112 -5.37 -1.11 -2.40
N ALA A 113 -5.68 -2.32 -1.91
CA ALA A 113 -6.85 -3.07 -2.36
C ALA A 113 -8.17 -2.35 -2.04
N ALA A 114 -8.24 -1.68 -0.88
CA ALA A 114 -9.43 -0.97 -0.44
C ALA A 114 -9.68 0.32 -1.22
N GLN A 115 -8.63 1.01 -1.65
CA GLN A 115 -8.74 2.31 -2.32
C GLN A 115 -8.70 2.18 -3.85
N LEU A 116 -7.82 1.33 -4.39
CA LEU A 116 -7.52 1.25 -5.83
C LEU A 116 -7.98 -0.07 -6.47
N GLY A 117 -8.15 -1.13 -5.69
CA GLY A 117 -8.64 -2.43 -6.15
C GLY A 117 -7.56 -3.51 -6.25
N ASP A 118 -7.90 -4.61 -6.92
CA ASP A 118 -7.08 -5.84 -6.90
C ASP A 118 -5.91 -5.83 -7.89
N GLU A 119 -5.87 -4.87 -8.81
CA GLU A 119 -4.78 -4.66 -9.77
C GLU A 119 -4.49 -3.16 -9.93
N ILE A 120 -3.23 -2.81 -10.14
CA ILE A 120 -2.76 -1.43 -10.29
C ILE A 120 -1.61 -1.34 -11.30
N ASP A 121 -1.53 -0.23 -12.01
CA ASP A 121 -0.40 0.11 -12.88
C ASP A 121 0.75 0.73 -12.07
N ILE A 122 1.92 0.09 -12.14
CA ILE A 122 3.16 0.49 -11.46
C ILE A 122 4.25 0.78 -12.51
N PRO A 123 5.14 1.78 -12.32
CA PRO A 123 6.32 1.97 -13.16
C PRO A 123 7.17 0.70 -13.26
N ASP A 124 7.62 0.36 -14.47
CA ASP A 124 8.33 -0.90 -14.73
C ASP A 124 9.65 -0.98 -13.95
N GLU A 125 10.31 0.16 -13.74
CA GLU A 125 11.58 0.28 -13.01
C GLU A 125 11.48 -0.14 -11.54
N LEU A 126 10.28 -0.08 -10.94
CA LEU A 126 10.04 -0.51 -9.56
C LEU A 126 9.78 -2.01 -9.42
N VAL A 127 9.55 -2.69 -10.55
CA VAL A 127 9.22 -4.11 -10.60
C VAL A 127 10.46 -4.92 -10.98
N GLU A 128 11.32 -4.36 -11.83
CA GLU A 128 12.55 -5.00 -12.32
C GLU A 128 13.73 -4.98 -11.32
N GLY A 129 13.55 -4.37 -10.14
CA GLY A 129 14.59 -4.19 -9.11
C GLY A 129 14.48 -5.07 -7.86
N VAL A 130 13.70 -6.16 -7.89
CA VAL A 130 13.53 -7.11 -6.77
C VAL A 130 14.49 -8.29 -6.89
#